data_AF-Q8GAN7-F1
#
_entry.id   AF-Q8GAN7-F1
#
_cell.length_a   1.000
_cell.length_b   1.000
_cell.length_c   1.000
_cell.angle_alpha   90.00
_cell.angle_beta   90.00
_cell.angle_gamma   90.00
#
_symmetry.space_group_name_H-M   'P 1'
#
loop_
_entity.id
_entity.type
_entity.pdbx_description
1 polymer ?
#
loop_
_entity_poly.entity_id
_entity_poly.type
_entity_poly.pdbx_seq_one_letter_code
_entity_poly.pdbx_strand_id
1 'polypeptide(L)'
;MTEAEKAARREVIESNKAMDSAEVVRRDFVKALLARKALPKNAQKFIAHTIAHSSYILTKALNRTELTAELLGTGTGYGEFKAYVDKPTTKPETVTLATMITAYEANIDRTSWRSRNSDTRYYLTELTAWGYEPSDVEKIILTDPTTETEEPTESEADPEAA
;
A
#
# COMPACT_ATOMS: atom_id res chain seq x y z
N MET A 1 18.75 14.45 -25.68
CA MET A 1 18.61 13.55 -24.53
C MET A 1 19.97 12.97 -24.22
N THR A 2 20.55 13.31 -23.07
CA THR A 2 21.83 12.79 -22.59
C THR A 2 21.69 11.31 -22.19
N GLU A 3 22.80 10.59 -22.08
CA GLU A 3 22.77 9.19 -21.59
C GLU A 3 22.21 9.09 -20.17
N ALA A 4 22.49 10.09 -19.32
CA ALA A 4 21.92 10.20 -17.98
C ALA A 4 20.38 10.37 -18.01
N GLU A 5 19.86 11.23 -18.89
CA GLU A 5 18.40 11.42 -19.04
C GLU A 5 17.72 10.14 -19.55
N LYS A 6 18.37 9.40 -20.46
CA LYS A 6 17.84 8.13 -20.96
C LYS A 6 17.80 7.05 -19.87
N ALA A 7 18.88 6.94 -19.08
CA ALA A 7 18.95 6.01 -17.96
C ALA A 7 17.87 6.28 -16.92
N ALA A 8 17.72 7.54 -16.50
CA ALA A 8 16.67 7.95 -15.56
C ALA A 8 15.26 7.66 -16.10
N ARG A 9 15.02 7.90 -17.39
CA ARG A 9 13.73 7.57 -18.01
C ARG A 9 13.46 6.06 -18.03
N ARG A 10 14.49 5.24 -18.26
CA ARG A 10 14.36 3.78 -18.27
C ARG A 10 13.99 3.24 -16.88
N GLU A 11 14.71 3.68 -15.84
CA GLU A 11 14.41 3.33 -14.46
C GLU A 11 12.97 3.69 -14.09
N VAL A 12 12.53 4.89 -14.46
CA VAL A 12 11.15 5.35 -14.26
C VAL A 12 10.11 4.40 -14.89
N ILE A 13 10.37 3.93 -16.11
CA ILE A 13 9.47 3.02 -16.82
C ILE A 13 9.46 1.65 -16.16
N GLU A 14 10.64 1.12 -15.79
CA GLU A 14 10.80 -0.17 -15.13
C GLU A 14 10.11 -0.18 -13.76
N SER A 15 10.32 0.85 -12.93
CA SER A 15 9.65 1.00 -11.62
C SER A 15 8.13 1.15 -11.74
N ASN A 16 7.64 1.90 -12.73
CA ASN A 16 6.19 2.00 -12.95
C ASN A 16 5.59 0.65 -13.35
N LYS A 17 6.27 -0.14 -14.18
CA LYS A 17 5.84 -1.50 -14.55
C LYS A 17 5.89 -2.46 -13.35
N ALA A 18 6.91 -2.32 -12.50
CA ALA A 18 7.02 -3.09 -11.28
C ALA A 18 5.85 -2.78 -10.33
N MET A 19 5.43 -1.51 -10.20
CA MET A 19 4.27 -1.15 -9.39
C MET A 19 2.97 -1.76 -9.91
N ASP A 20 2.75 -1.76 -11.23
CA ASP A 20 1.55 -2.39 -11.81
C ASP A 20 1.51 -3.89 -11.48
N SER A 21 2.68 -4.56 -11.49
CA SER A 21 2.80 -5.97 -11.14
C SER A 21 2.59 -6.21 -9.64
N ALA A 22 3.15 -5.33 -8.80
CA ALA A 22 3.01 -5.37 -7.36
C ALA A 22 1.56 -5.17 -6.91
N GLU A 23 0.80 -4.29 -7.59
CA GLU A 23 -0.62 -4.07 -7.31
C GLU A 23 -1.43 -5.38 -7.44
N VAL A 24 -1.18 -6.18 -8.48
CA VAL A 24 -1.87 -7.47 -8.65
C VAL A 24 -1.57 -8.42 -7.49
N VAL A 25 -0.28 -8.60 -7.17
CA VAL A 25 0.16 -9.49 -6.07
C VAL A 25 -0.40 -9.02 -4.73
N ARG A 26 -0.38 -7.72 -4.47
CA ARG A 26 -0.91 -7.11 -3.23
C ARG A 26 -2.42 -7.31 -3.11
N ARG A 27 -3.18 -7.09 -4.17
CA ARG A 27 -4.64 -7.30 -4.16
C ARG A 27 -5.00 -8.77 -4.00
N ASP A 28 -4.24 -9.68 -4.58
CA ASP A 28 -4.44 -11.12 -4.40
C ASP A 28 -4.17 -11.53 -2.94
N PHE A 29 -3.13 -10.99 -2.31
CA PHE A 29 -2.90 -11.16 -0.88
C PHE A 29 -4.06 -10.62 -0.04
N VAL A 30 -4.56 -9.42 -0.34
CA VAL A 30 -5.70 -8.80 0.38
C VAL A 30 -6.96 -9.63 0.25
N LYS A 31 -7.28 -10.15 -0.94
CA LYS A 31 -8.41 -11.07 -1.15
C LYS A 31 -8.27 -12.31 -0.29
N ALA A 32 -7.08 -12.92 -0.28
CA ALA A 32 -6.79 -14.08 0.56
C ALA A 32 -6.88 -13.76 2.07
N LEU A 33 -6.47 -12.56 2.49
CA LEU A 33 -6.56 -12.08 3.87
C LEU A 33 -8.02 -11.92 4.32
N LEU A 34 -8.86 -11.29 3.50
CA LEU A 34 -10.27 -11.03 3.79
C LEU A 34 -11.11 -12.32 3.76
N ALA A 35 -10.70 -13.33 3.02
CA ALA A 35 -11.33 -14.64 3.00
C ALA A 35 -11.03 -15.51 4.24
N ARG A 36 -10.09 -15.11 5.11
CA ARG A 36 -9.73 -15.90 6.31
C ARG A 36 -10.88 -15.95 7.31
N LYS A 37 -10.91 -17.01 8.12
CA LYS A 37 -11.92 -17.18 9.19
C LYS A 37 -11.82 -16.10 10.27
N ALA A 38 -10.60 -15.68 10.59
CA ALA A 38 -10.29 -14.67 11.61
C ALA A 38 -9.46 -13.54 11.00
N LEU A 39 -9.82 -12.30 11.35
CA LEU A 39 -9.10 -11.10 10.93
C LEU A 39 -7.78 -10.95 11.71
N PRO A 40 -6.82 -10.15 11.20
CA PRO A 40 -5.63 -9.78 11.96
C PRO A 40 -5.96 -9.25 13.34
N LYS A 41 -5.14 -9.60 14.34
CA LYS A 41 -5.38 -9.24 15.74
C LYS A 41 -5.49 -7.72 15.95
N ASN A 42 -4.75 -6.93 15.18
CA ASN A 42 -4.75 -5.47 15.25
C ASN A 42 -5.67 -4.81 14.20
N ALA A 43 -6.54 -5.55 13.50
CA ALA A 43 -7.42 -4.99 12.47
C ALA A 43 -8.30 -3.83 12.99
N GLN A 44 -8.79 -3.93 14.22
CA GLN A 44 -9.59 -2.86 14.83
C GLN A 44 -8.76 -1.59 15.09
N LYS A 45 -7.48 -1.74 15.45
CA LYS A 45 -6.56 -0.61 15.61
C LYS A 45 -6.28 0.05 14.26
N PHE A 46 -6.07 -0.75 13.21
CA PHE A 46 -5.93 -0.25 11.84
C PHE A 46 -7.16 0.55 11.42
N ILE A 47 -8.37 0.01 11.61
CA ILE A 47 -9.63 0.70 11.29
C ILE A 47 -9.72 2.06 12.00
N ALA A 48 -9.48 2.08 13.32
CA ALA A 48 -9.53 3.32 14.09
C ALA A 48 -8.47 4.34 13.61
N HIS A 49 -7.26 3.87 13.29
CA HIS A 49 -6.20 4.71 12.75
C HIS A 49 -6.59 5.34 11.41
N THR A 50 -7.12 4.56 10.48
CA THR A 50 -7.55 5.04 9.16
C THR A 50 -8.64 6.10 9.27
N ILE A 51 -9.62 5.91 10.16
CA ILE A 51 -10.67 6.89 10.39
C ILE A 51 -10.09 8.21 10.93
N ALA A 52 -9.15 8.14 11.86
CA ALA A 52 -8.58 9.33 12.51
C ALA A 52 -7.58 10.09 11.64
N HIS A 53 -6.75 9.38 10.85
CA HIS A 53 -5.59 9.98 10.17
C HIS A 53 -5.72 10.02 8.64
N SER A 54 -6.59 9.19 8.07
CA SER A 54 -6.68 9.00 6.61
C SER A 54 -8.13 9.23 6.10
N SER A 55 -8.88 10.10 6.77
CA SER A 55 -10.30 10.39 6.47
C SER A 55 -10.53 10.90 5.04
N TYR A 56 -9.56 11.62 4.48
CA TYR A 56 -9.60 12.13 3.10
C TYR A 56 -9.65 10.98 2.07
N ILE A 57 -8.70 10.04 2.15
CA ILE A 57 -8.67 8.89 1.23
C ILE A 57 -9.85 7.95 1.48
N LEU A 58 -10.30 7.83 2.73
CA LEU A 58 -11.49 7.05 3.08
C LEU A 58 -12.73 7.61 2.40
N THR A 59 -12.96 8.92 2.49
CA THR A 59 -14.12 9.57 1.86
C THR A 59 -14.13 9.37 0.35
N LYS A 60 -12.96 9.44 -0.30
CA LYS A 60 -12.83 9.14 -1.74
C LYS A 60 -13.19 7.69 -2.05
N ALA A 61 -12.77 6.76 -1.21
CA ALA A 61 -12.98 5.33 -1.42
C ALA A 61 -14.41 4.84 -1.12
N LEU A 62 -15.22 5.59 -0.38
CA LEU A 62 -16.65 5.28 -0.22
C LEU A 62 -17.40 5.23 -1.56
N ASN A 63 -16.88 5.90 -2.59
CA ASN A 63 -17.41 5.85 -3.96
C ASN A 63 -16.80 4.74 -4.83
N ARG A 64 -15.90 3.91 -4.27
CA ARG A 64 -15.17 2.83 -4.98
C ARG A 64 -15.67 1.45 -4.57
N THR A 65 -16.99 1.31 -4.45
CA THR A 65 -17.65 0.09 -3.97
C THR A 65 -17.35 -1.15 -4.82
N GLU A 66 -17.06 -0.95 -6.10
CA GLU A 66 -16.63 -1.98 -7.04
C GLU A 66 -15.27 -2.59 -6.65
N LEU A 67 -14.33 -1.76 -6.20
CA LEU A 67 -13.03 -2.24 -5.71
C LEU A 67 -13.20 -2.98 -4.37
N THR A 68 -14.05 -2.47 -3.47
CA THR A 68 -14.35 -3.18 -2.22
C THR A 68 -14.97 -4.56 -2.50
N ALA A 69 -15.91 -4.64 -3.45
CA ALA A 69 -16.51 -5.91 -3.88
C ALA A 69 -15.48 -6.86 -4.49
N GLU A 70 -14.55 -6.32 -5.30
CA GLU A 70 -13.47 -7.10 -5.90
C GLU A 70 -12.58 -7.73 -4.80
N LEU A 71 -12.18 -6.92 -3.81
CA LEU A 71 -11.33 -7.36 -2.70
C LEU A 71 -12.03 -8.38 -1.78
N LEU A 72 -13.36 -8.28 -1.65
CA LEU A 72 -14.17 -9.25 -0.92
C LEU A 72 -14.44 -10.53 -1.74
N GLY A 73 -14.06 -10.57 -3.02
CA GLY A 73 -14.29 -11.70 -3.91
C GLY A 73 -15.77 -11.86 -4.31
N THR A 74 -16.56 -10.80 -4.23
CA THR A 74 -18.01 -10.83 -4.48
C THR A 74 -18.39 -10.42 -5.89
N GLY A 75 -17.40 -9.98 -6.68
CA GLY A 75 -17.51 -9.51 -8.06
C GLY A 75 -17.17 -8.01 -8.19
N THR A 76 -17.38 -7.44 -9.38
CA THR A 76 -17.08 -6.03 -9.71
C THR A 76 -18.29 -5.25 -10.22
N GLY A 77 -19.49 -5.83 -10.13
CA GLY A 77 -20.73 -5.28 -10.66
C GLY A 77 -21.36 -4.21 -9.78
N TYR A 78 -22.19 -3.36 -10.40
CA TYR A 78 -22.96 -2.36 -9.66
C TYR A 78 -23.89 -3.02 -8.65
N GLY A 79 -23.83 -2.59 -7.39
CA GLY A 79 -24.71 -3.08 -6.32
C GLY A 79 -24.26 -4.39 -5.67
N GLU A 80 -23.24 -5.07 -6.18
CA GLU A 80 -22.74 -6.33 -5.59
C GLU A 80 -22.20 -6.14 -4.17
N PHE A 81 -21.52 -5.02 -3.92
CA PHE A 81 -21.08 -4.68 -2.56
C PHE A 81 -22.26 -4.55 -1.59
N LYS A 82 -23.31 -3.80 -1.98
CA LYS A 82 -24.52 -3.63 -1.15
C LYS A 82 -25.19 -4.98 -0.90
N ALA A 83 -25.39 -5.76 -1.96
CA ALA A 83 -25.97 -7.09 -1.87
C ALA A 83 -25.14 -8.03 -0.99
N TYR A 84 -23.81 -7.89 -0.95
CA TYR A 84 -22.96 -8.64 -0.03
C TYR A 84 -23.14 -8.19 1.42
N VAL A 85 -23.17 -6.89 1.69
CA VAL A 85 -23.38 -6.34 3.04
C VAL A 85 -24.73 -6.74 3.61
N ASP A 86 -25.78 -6.79 2.80
CA ASP A 86 -27.14 -7.13 3.23
C ASP A 86 -27.33 -8.63 3.51
N LYS A 87 -26.36 -9.51 3.20
CA LYS A 87 -26.45 -10.94 3.51
C LYS A 87 -26.39 -11.16 5.03
N PRO A 88 -27.30 -11.97 5.61
CA PRO A 88 -27.27 -12.27 7.06
C PRO A 88 -26.00 -12.97 7.54
N THR A 89 -25.27 -13.64 6.65
CA THR A 89 -24.04 -14.39 6.95
C THR A 89 -22.79 -13.53 6.84
N THR A 90 -22.89 -12.31 6.31
CA THR A 90 -21.75 -11.41 6.15
C THR A 90 -21.28 -10.91 7.50
N LYS A 91 -19.97 -10.95 7.70
CA LYS A 91 -19.30 -10.45 8.89
C LYS A 91 -19.06 -8.94 8.77
N PRO A 92 -19.75 -8.09 9.56
CA PRO A 92 -19.60 -6.64 9.46
C PRO A 92 -18.14 -6.18 9.62
N GLU A 93 -17.38 -6.82 10.50
CA GLU A 93 -15.97 -6.51 10.74
C GLU A 93 -15.09 -6.72 9.50
N THR A 94 -15.44 -7.69 8.64
CA THR A 94 -14.71 -7.96 7.39
C THR A 94 -15.01 -6.88 6.35
N VAL A 95 -16.28 -6.47 6.26
CA VAL A 95 -16.72 -5.36 5.41
C VAL A 95 -16.03 -4.05 5.81
N THR A 96 -15.98 -3.76 7.11
CA THR A 96 -15.32 -2.55 7.62
C THR A 96 -13.83 -2.56 7.30
N LEU A 97 -13.13 -3.67 7.57
CA LEU A 97 -11.70 -3.78 7.23
C LEU A 97 -11.47 -3.65 5.73
N ALA A 98 -12.25 -4.33 4.89
CA ALA A 98 -12.15 -4.25 3.44
C ALA A 98 -12.34 -2.82 2.93
N THR A 99 -13.26 -2.05 3.52
CA THR A 99 -13.49 -0.64 3.16
C THR A 99 -12.27 0.22 3.51
N MET A 100 -11.66 0.02 4.68
CA MET A 100 -10.44 0.74 5.05
C MET A 100 -9.26 0.37 4.14
N ILE A 101 -9.10 -0.90 3.81
CA ILE A 101 -8.07 -1.35 2.86
C ILE A 101 -8.30 -0.75 1.47
N THR A 102 -9.56 -0.72 1.01
CA THR A 102 -9.94 -0.10 -0.26
C THR A 102 -9.53 1.37 -0.32
N ALA A 103 -9.58 2.08 0.81
CA ALA A 103 -9.11 3.47 0.88
C ALA A 103 -7.64 3.64 0.50
N TYR A 104 -6.78 2.76 0.98
CA TYR A 104 -5.36 2.78 0.62
C TYR A 104 -5.14 2.25 -0.79
N GLU A 105 -5.76 1.12 -1.16
CA GLU A 105 -5.60 0.51 -2.50
C GLU A 105 -6.06 1.44 -3.64
N ALA A 106 -7.13 2.22 -3.42
CA ALA A 106 -7.62 3.19 -4.40
C ALA A 106 -6.73 4.45 -4.51
N ASN A 107 -5.84 4.66 -3.54
CA ASN A 107 -4.94 5.81 -3.48
C ASN A 107 -3.51 5.50 -3.93
N ILE A 108 -3.17 4.22 -4.09
CA ILE A 108 -1.87 3.79 -4.64
C ILE A 108 -1.99 3.74 -6.16
N ASP A 109 -1.01 4.35 -6.82
CA ASP A 109 -0.84 4.31 -8.27
C ASP A 109 0.60 3.91 -8.65
N ARG A 110 0.82 3.70 -9.94
CA ARG A 110 2.12 3.28 -10.48
C ARG A 110 3.28 4.26 -10.26
N THR A 111 2.98 5.49 -9.84
CA THR A 111 3.96 6.54 -9.56
C THR A 111 4.18 6.77 -8.07
N SER A 112 3.40 6.11 -7.20
CA SER A 112 3.41 6.30 -5.74
C SER A 112 4.74 6.01 -5.07
N TRP A 113 5.61 5.21 -5.71
CA TRP A 113 6.99 4.99 -5.26
C TRP A 113 7.83 6.27 -5.19
N ARG A 114 7.47 7.31 -5.95
CA ARG A 114 8.18 8.61 -5.94
C ARG A 114 7.81 9.49 -4.77
N SER A 115 6.54 9.48 -4.37
CA SER A 115 6.03 10.41 -3.35
C SER A 115 6.25 9.93 -1.93
N ARG A 116 6.57 8.63 -1.74
CA ARG A 116 6.84 7.99 -0.43
C ARG A 116 5.82 8.41 0.62
N ASN A 117 4.54 8.46 0.22
CA ASN A 117 3.43 8.95 1.05
C ASN A 117 3.34 8.17 2.37
N SER A 118 3.19 8.89 3.48
CA SER A 118 3.01 8.32 4.83
C SER A 118 1.82 7.36 4.94
N ASP A 119 0.68 7.65 4.27
CA ASP A 119 -0.49 6.77 4.27
C ASP A 119 -0.17 5.43 3.58
N THR A 120 0.47 5.49 2.41
CA THR A 120 0.88 4.29 1.67
C THR A 120 1.90 3.48 2.45
N ARG A 121 2.89 4.16 3.06
CA ARG A 121 3.89 3.51 3.91
C ARG A 121 3.26 2.83 5.12
N TYR A 122 2.33 3.50 5.81
CA TYR A 122 1.59 2.92 6.93
C TYR A 122 0.86 1.65 6.50
N TYR A 123 0.12 1.71 5.39
CA TYR A 123 -0.60 0.58 4.85
C TYR A 123 0.30 -0.60 4.47
N LEU A 124 1.38 -0.37 3.71
CA LEU A 124 2.32 -1.43 3.33
C LEU A 124 3.02 -2.05 4.56
N THR A 125 3.29 -1.25 5.59
CA THR A 125 3.85 -1.74 6.86
C THR A 125 2.86 -2.68 7.57
N GLU A 126 1.58 -2.30 7.62
CA GLU A 126 0.52 -3.12 8.23
C GLU A 126 0.28 -4.41 7.43
N LEU A 127 0.27 -4.36 6.10
CA LEU A 127 0.20 -5.56 5.26
C LEU A 127 1.38 -6.50 5.55
N THR A 128 2.60 -5.96 5.67
CA THR A 128 3.80 -6.73 5.98
C THR A 128 3.68 -7.42 7.33
N ALA A 129 3.13 -6.73 8.35
CA ALA A 129 2.84 -7.33 9.65
C ALA A 129 1.79 -8.44 9.58
N TRP A 130 0.94 -8.46 8.55
CA TRP A 130 -0.04 -9.51 8.29
C TRP A 130 0.49 -10.65 7.39
N GLY A 131 1.76 -10.57 6.99
CA GLY A 131 2.47 -11.58 6.22
C GLY A 131 2.54 -11.32 4.71
N TYR A 132 2.30 -10.09 4.26
CA TYR A 132 2.60 -9.68 2.89
C TYR A 132 4.11 -9.50 2.70
N GLU A 133 4.63 -9.88 1.55
CA GLU A 133 6.02 -9.62 1.17
C GLU A 133 6.06 -8.51 0.11
N PRO A 134 6.53 -7.30 0.44
CA PRO A 134 6.61 -6.20 -0.51
C PRO A 134 7.60 -6.49 -1.64
N SER A 135 7.23 -6.10 -2.85
CA SER A 135 8.14 -6.07 -4.00
C SER A 135 9.25 -5.03 -3.81
N ASP A 136 10.33 -5.11 -4.59
CA ASP A 136 11.46 -4.18 -4.46
C ASP A 136 11.06 -2.72 -4.68
N VAL A 137 10.10 -2.44 -5.58
CA VAL A 137 9.59 -1.08 -5.79
C VAL A 137 8.73 -0.58 -4.63
N GLU A 138 8.02 -1.48 -3.92
CA GLU A 138 7.25 -1.12 -2.73
C GLU A 138 8.17 -0.91 -1.52
N LYS A 139 9.31 -1.61 -1.45
CA LYS A 139 10.33 -1.37 -0.43
C LYS A 139 10.87 0.07 -0.48
N ILE A 140 10.95 0.69 -1.66
CA ILE A 140 11.30 2.12 -1.81
C ILE A 140 10.33 3.01 -1.01
N ILE A 141 9.04 2.67 -0.99
CA ILE A 141 8.02 3.41 -0.23
C ILE A 141 8.18 3.20 1.28
N LEU A 142 8.64 2.01 1.68
CA LEU A 142 8.86 1.65 3.08
C LEU A 142 10.11 2.30 3.67
N THR A 143 11.14 2.55 2.86
CA THR A 143 12.35 3.25 3.29
C THR A 143 12.01 4.69 3.69
N ASP A 144 12.45 5.12 4.87
CA ASP A 144 12.27 6.50 5.32
C ASP A 144 13.26 7.42 4.57
N PRO A 145 12.81 8.55 3.99
CA PRO A 145 13.72 9.49 3.33
C PRO A 145 14.79 10.07 4.27
N THR A 146 14.58 10.02 5.58
CA THR A 146 15.57 10.53 6.57
C THR A 146 16.76 9.59 6.77
N THR A 147 16.61 8.29 6.48
CA THR A 147 17.71 7.30 6.62
C THR A 147 18.72 7.29 5.47
N GLU A 148 18.48 8.02 4.37
CA GLU A 148 19.42 8.09 3.23
C GLU A 148 20.49 9.19 3.38
N THR A 149 20.49 9.98 4.47
CA THR A 149 21.45 11.09 4.66
C THR A 149 22.70 10.70 5.49
N GLU A 150 22.79 9.47 6.00
CA GLU A 150 23.98 9.03 6.75
C GLU A 150 24.92 8.18 5.88
N GLU A 151 25.54 8.79 4.87
CA GLU A 151 26.88 8.36 4.48
C GLU A 151 27.87 9.00 5.47
N PRO A 152 28.68 8.21 6.21
CA PRO A 152 29.74 8.79 7.02
C PRO A 152 30.76 9.37 6.05
N THR A 153 30.86 10.70 6.00
CA THR A 153 32.03 11.37 5.44
C THR A 153 33.23 10.88 6.24
N GLU A 154 33.95 9.92 5.67
CA GLU A 154 35.25 9.47 6.13
C GLU A 154 36.14 10.70 6.14
N SER A 155 36.27 11.32 7.32
CA SER A 155 37.24 12.37 7.59
C SER A 155 38.60 11.76 7.31
N GLU A 156 39.21 12.11 6.19
CA GLU A 156 40.63 11.88 5.94
C GLU A 156 41.40 12.36 7.17
N ALA A 157 41.90 11.40 7.95
CA ALA A 157 42.93 11.62 8.93
C ALA A 157 44.20 11.96 8.15
N ASP A 158 44.55 13.25 8.12
CA ASP A 158 45.86 13.70 7.66
C ASP A 158 46.93 13.12 8.61
N PRO A 159 47.89 12.31 8.14
CA PRO A 159 48.92 11.75 8.98
C PRO A 159 49.97 12.81 9.31
N GLU A 160 50.43 12.71 10.55
CA GLU A 160 51.39 13.53 11.27
C GLU A 160 52.79 13.64 10.62
N ALA A 161 53.48 14.73 10.98
CA ALA A 161 54.93 14.88 11.16
C ALA A 161 55.84 15.27 9.97
N ALA A 162 56.44 16.46 10.04
CA ALA A 162 57.85 16.67 10.44
C ALA A 162 58.24 18.16 10.42
#